data_AF-A0AAD0VLK7-F1
#
_entry.id   AF-A0AAD0VLK7-F1
#
_cell.length_a   1.000
_cell.length_b   1.000
_cell.length_c   1.000
_cell.angle_alpha   90.00
_cell.angle_beta   90.00
_cell.angle_gamma   90.00
#
_symmetry.space_group_name_H-M   'P 1'
#
loop_
_entity.id
_entity.type
_entity.pdbx_description
1 polymer ?
#
loop_
_entity_poly.entity_id
_entity_poly.type
_entity_poly.pdbx_seq_one_letter_code
_entity_poly.pdbx_strand_id
1 'polypeptide(L)'
;MDNIFLEYRDPVIGVLLLVFMIFLISFFTYSYGIYKEKSARKDYRKLSRRFELGNLKENDYINLYKTYNLPFDSILLLASTFLHKGDNNKAISVYLALLEHVKDRVKKEELLELLGNTYFKGGFLQRSNEIFLKILQFSPRNKNALKSLLLVNDKLKNYKKAKEITQALEELNIDVSIEKIYFDTLIILNDPILSYEKRTELLFEIFKENSIIQRVFVTFLIQFNREFFFSNINIFKCEELIDILWYQRKDDIDFDKINNNKFLNELYSAKGYINSVSSSEDFDLNILILINNHQKEIKTNLNFEFICNSCKHSNPFYEARCPNCHSVLTLKVKHHLTKAYAISNQSLQ
;
A
#
# COMPACT_ATOMS: atom_id res chain seq x y z
N MET A 1 -13.06 -86.48 -46.22
CA MET A 1 -12.35 -85.93 -47.38
C MET A 1 -12.78 -84.47 -47.49
N ASP A 2 -11.98 -83.43 -47.23
CA ASP A 2 -10.53 -83.31 -47.06
C ASP A 2 -10.22 -81.97 -46.34
N ASN A 3 -9.08 -81.92 -45.63
CA ASN A 3 -8.28 -80.72 -45.35
C ASN A 3 -8.87 -79.54 -44.54
N ILE A 4 -9.28 -79.75 -43.27
CA ILE A 4 -9.42 -78.66 -42.28
C ILE A 4 -8.56 -78.90 -41.03
N PHE A 5 -7.67 -79.90 -41.04
CA PHE A 5 -6.55 -79.94 -40.11
C PHE A 5 -5.37 -79.23 -40.76
N LEU A 6 -5.41 -77.90 -40.68
CA LEU A 6 -4.29 -77.03 -40.95
C LEU A 6 -3.05 -77.62 -40.26
N GLU A 7 -2.07 -77.91 -41.10
CA GLU A 7 -0.76 -78.42 -40.78
C GLU A 7 -0.13 -77.51 -39.71
N TYR A 8 -0.28 -77.87 -38.44
CA TYR A 8 0.15 -77.14 -37.24
C TYR A 8 1.70 -77.10 -37.09
N ARG A 9 2.42 -77.28 -38.19
CA ARG A 9 3.88 -77.42 -38.23
C ARG A 9 4.56 -76.57 -39.31
N ASP A 10 3.89 -75.56 -39.84
CA ASP A 10 4.55 -74.60 -40.73
C ASP A 10 5.14 -73.42 -39.90
N PRO A 11 6.48 -73.31 -39.75
CA PRO A 11 7.11 -72.23 -39.00
C PRO A 11 6.78 -70.83 -39.55
N VAL A 12 6.37 -70.72 -40.82
CA VAL A 12 5.96 -69.46 -41.44
C VAL A 12 4.69 -68.89 -40.80
N ILE A 13 3.73 -69.75 -40.42
CA ILE A 13 2.47 -69.33 -39.78
C ILE A 13 2.74 -68.76 -38.37
N GLY A 14 3.69 -69.35 -37.64
CA GLY A 14 4.11 -68.86 -36.32
C GLY A 14 4.76 -67.48 -36.38
N VAL A 15 5.64 -67.24 -37.37
CA VAL A 15 6.25 -65.93 -37.61
C VAL A 15 5.19 -64.89 -37.99
N LEU A 16 4.22 -65.26 -38.83
CA LEU A 16 3.15 -64.37 -39.27
C LEU A 16 2.23 -63.97 -38.11
N LEU A 17 1.89 -64.89 -37.21
CA LEU A 17 1.16 -64.60 -35.98
C LEU A 17 1.91 -63.67 -35.03
N LEU A 18 3.24 -63.84 -34.90
CA LEU A 18 4.07 -63.00 -34.05
C LEU A 18 4.15 -61.56 -34.60
N VAL A 19 4.37 -61.40 -35.91
CA VAL A 19 4.37 -60.09 -36.58
C VAL A 19 3.00 -59.42 -36.44
N PHE A 20 1.91 -60.18 -36.57
CA PHE A 20 0.56 -59.68 -36.38
C PHE A 20 0.30 -59.20 -34.94
N MET A 21 0.79 -59.93 -33.93
CA MET A 21 0.70 -59.50 -32.53
C MET A 21 1.50 -58.24 -32.23
N ILE A 22 2.72 -58.11 -32.77
CA ILE A 22 3.51 -56.88 -32.66
C ILE A 22 2.77 -55.71 -33.31
N PHE A 23 2.20 -55.92 -34.50
CA PHE A 23 1.41 -54.91 -35.19
C PHE A 23 0.19 -54.48 -34.37
N LEU A 24 -0.55 -55.43 -33.77
CA LEU A 24 -1.69 -55.11 -32.91
C LEU A 24 -1.27 -54.27 -31.70
N ILE A 25 -0.21 -54.66 -30.99
CA ILE A 25 0.29 -53.90 -29.84
C ILE A 25 0.70 -52.49 -30.25
N SER A 26 1.40 -52.34 -31.38
CA SER A 26 1.78 -51.02 -31.93
C SER A 26 0.56 -50.20 -32.35
N PHE A 27 -0.45 -50.83 -32.94
CA PHE A 27 -1.68 -50.15 -33.38
C PHE A 27 -2.52 -49.67 -32.20
N PHE A 28 -2.68 -50.49 -31.16
CA PHE A 28 -3.40 -50.11 -29.95
C PHE A 28 -2.68 -49.01 -29.17
N THR A 29 -1.36 -49.08 -29.03
CA THR A 29 -0.57 -48.04 -28.35
C THR A 29 -0.62 -46.71 -29.11
N TYR A 30 -0.50 -46.74 -30.43
CA TYR A 30 -0.64 -45.55 -31.28
C TYR A 30 -2.04 -44.93 -31.19
N SER A 31 -3.08 -45.76 -31.33
CA SER A 31 -4.48 -45.31 -31.25
C SER A 31 -4.82 -44.73 -29.87
N TYR A 32 -4.33 -45.35 -28.80
CA TYR A 32 -4.47 -44.83 -27.44
C TYR A 32 -3.73 -43.50 -27.25
N GLY A 33 -2.53 -43.36 -27.83
CA GLY A 33 -1.78 -42.11 -27.87
C GLY A 33 -2.55 -40.97 -28.51
N ILE A 34 -3.13 -41.21 -29.70
CA ILE A 34 -3.98 -40.22 -30.41
C ILE A 34 -5.21 -39.85 -29.59
N TYR A 35 -5.88 -40.84 -28.99
CA TYR A 35 -7.07 -40.58 -28.17
C TYR A 35 -6.73 -39.70 -26.96
N LYS A 36 -5.64 -40.02 -26.25
CA LYS A 36 -5.15 -39.24 -25.10
C LYS A 36 -4.78 -37.82 -25.52
N GLU A 37 -4.10 -37.65 -26.64
CA GLU A 37 -3.73 -36.34 -27.16
C GLU A 37 -4.96 -35.50 -27.56
N LYS A 38 -5.97 -36.13 -28.17
CA LYS A 38 -7.23 -35.46 -28.55
C LYS A 38 -8.01 -34.99 -27.31
N SER A 39 -8.00 -35.77 -26.23
CA SER A 39 -8.58 -35.36 -24.94
C SER A 39 -7.82 -34.17 -24.35
N ALA A 40 -6.49 -34.25 -24.27
CA ALA A 40 -5.64 -33.17 -23.75
C ALA A 40 -5.82 -31.85 -24.52
N ARG A 41 -5.89 -31.91 -25.86
CA ARG A 41 -6.16 -30.72 -26.72
C ARG A 41 -7.55 -30.13 -26.47
N LYS A 42 -8.56 -30.96 -26.17
CA LYS A 42 -9.92 -30.50 -25.85
C LYS A 42 -9.95 -29.77 -24.51
N ASP A 43 -9.22 -30.27 -23.52
CA ASP A 43 -9.13 -29.64 -22.20
C ASP A 43 -8.33 -28.33 -22.26
N TYR A 44 -7.25 -28.27 -23.06
CA TYR A 44 -6.53 -27.03 -23.36
C TYR A 44 -7.45 -25.98 -23.98
N ARG A 45 -8.23 -26.33 -25.01
CA ARG A 45 -9.15 -25.38 -25.67
C ARG A 45 -10.25 -24.88 -24.72
N LYS A 46 -10.77 -25.76 -23.85
CA LYS A 46 -11.73 -25.36 -22.82
C LYS A 46 -11.11 -24.40 -21.81
N LEU A 47 -9.89 -24.69 -21.37
CA LEU A 47 -9.14 -23.85 -20.44
C LEU A 47 -8.83 -22.48 -21.07
N SER A 48 -8.29 -22.44 -22.29
CA SER A 48 -8.03 -21.20 -23.06
C SER A 48 -9.30 -20.35 -23.20
N ARG A 49 -10.44 -20.96 -23.54
CA ARG A 49 -11.71 -20.23 -23.60
C ARG A 49 -12.15 -19.70 -22.23
N ARG A 50 -11.94 -20.44 -21.13
CA ARG A 50 -12.23 -19.93 -19.78
C ARG A 50 -11.28 -18.79 -19.38
N PHE A 51 -10.02 -18.84 -19.82
CA PHE A 51 -9.05 -17.75 -19.69
C PHE A 51 -9.48 -16.49 -20.45
N GLU A 52 -9.84 -16.63 -21.73
CA GLU A 52 -10.33 -15.54 -22.60
C GLU A 52 -11.60 -14.90 -22.02
N LEU A 53 -12.48 -15.71 -21.43
CA LEU A 53 -13.72 -15.25 -20.80
C LEU A 53 -13.55 -14.77 -19.34
N GLY A 54 -12.35 -14.83 -18.77
CA GLY A 54 -12.06 -14.37 -17.40
C GLY A 54 -12.70 -15.18 -16.27
N ASN A 55 -13.23 -16.38 -16.58
CA ASN A 55 -14.03 -17.23 -15.68
C ASN A 55 -13.24 -18.46 -15.21
N LEU A 56 -12.09 -18.23 -14.59
CA LEU A 56 -11.26 -19.29 -14.03
C LEU A 56 -11.76 -19.69 -12.63
N LYS A 57 -11.94 -21.00 -12.43
CA LYS A 57 -12.26 -21.57 -11.11
C LYS A 57 -10.96 -21.86 -10.35
N GLU A 58 -11.04 -21.94 -9.03
CA GLU A 58 -9.89 -22.24 -8.16
C GLU A 58 -9.16 -23.54 -8.56
N ASN A 59 -9.93 -24.57 -8.94
CA ASN A 59 -9.41 -25.85 -9.45
C ASN A 59 -8.65 -25.71 -10.79
N ASP A 60 -8.97 -24.69 -11.61
CA ASP A 60 -8.25 -24.47 -12.86
C ASP A 60 -6.81 -24.01 -12.59
N TYR A 61 -6.55 -23.26 -11.51
CA TYR A 61 -5.18 -22.85 -11.13
C TYR A 61 -4.34 -24.02 -10.62
N ILE A 62 -4.95 -24.91 -9.82
CA ILE A 62 -4.30 -26.14 -9.35
C ILE A 62 -3.91 -27.01 -10.55
N ASN A 63 -4.79 -27.12 -11.54
CA ASN A 63 -4.51 -27.87 -12.77
C ASN A 63 -3.34 -27.28 -13.57
N LEU A 64 -3.16 -25.95 -13.62
CA LEU A 64 -2.00 -25.32 -14.28
C LEU A 64 -0.68 -25.81 -13.69
N TYR A 65 -0.59 -25.91 -12.37
CA TYR A 65 0.63 -26.35 -11.69
C TYR A 65 0.82 -27.87 -11.74
N LYS A 66 -0.22 -28.65 -11.40
CA LYS A 66 -0.12 -30.12 -11.27
C LYS A 66 -0.30 -30.89 -12.57
N THR A 67 -1.30 -30.52 -13.37
CA THR A 67 -1.72 -31.28 -14.55
C THR A 67 -0.91 -30.87 -15.77
N TYR A 68 -0.57 -29.59 -15.86
CA TYR A 68 0.12 -29.02 -17.01
C TYR A 68 1.59 -28.69 -16.75
N ASN A 69 2.12 -28.91 -15.54
CA ASN A 69 3.51 -28.64 -15.15
C ASN A 69 4.01 -27.26 -15.61
N LEU A 70 3.16 -26.22 -15.50
CA LEU A 70 3.63 -24.86 -15.86
C LEU A 70 4.77 -24.44 -14.92
N PRO A 71 5.78 -23.74 -15.46
CA PRO A 71 6.83 -23.15 -14.64
C PRO A 71 6.25 -22.24 -13.55
N PHE A 72 6.86 -22.27 -12.37
CA PHE A 72 6.46 -21.46 -11.21
C PHE A 72 6.33 -19.97 -11.56
N ASP A 73 7.32 -19.42 -12.26
CA ASP A 73 7.37 -18.01 -12.65
C ASP A 73 6.23 -17.62 -13.60
N SER A 74 5.79 -18.55 -14.47
CA SER A 74 4.65 -18.32 -15.37
C SER A 74 3.34 -18.17 -14.61
N ILE A 75 3.17 -18.90 -13.50
CA ILE A 75 1.96 -18.81 -12.68
C ILE A 75 2.02 -17.56 -11.78
N LEU A 76 3.21 -17.18 -11.30
CA LEU A 76 3.41 -15.89 -10.63
C LEU A 76 3.09 -14.71 -11.56
N LEU A 77 3.52 -14.78 -12.82
CA LEU A 77 3.18 -13.76 -13.82
C LEU A 77 1.66 -13.68 -14.04
N LEU A 78 0.97 -14.82 -14.08
CA LEU A 78 -0.50 -14.82 -14.14
C LEU A 78 -1.10 -14.10 -12.93
N ALA A 79 -0.65 -14.41 -11.71
CA ALA A 79 -1.14 -13.74 -10.51
C ALA A 79 -0.85 -12.23 -10.52
N SER A 80 0.33 -11.81 -10.99
CA SER A 80 0.67 -10.39 -11.11
C SER A 80 -0.22 -9.67 -12.13
N THR A 81 -0.62 -10.33 -13.24
CA THR A 81 -1.59 -9.73 -14.17
C THR A 81 -2.95 -9.47 -13.51
N PHE A 82 -3.39 -10.32 -12.58
CA PHE A 82 -4.62 -10.07 -11.82
C PHE A 82 -4.46 -8.87 -10.87
N LEU A 83 -3.30 -8.73 -10.23
CA LEU A 83 -2.99 -7.56 -9.38
C LEU A 83 -3.02 -6.25 -10.17
N HIS A 84 -2.41 -6.22 -11.37
CA HIS A 84 -2.42 -5.03 -12.23
C HIS A 84 -3.82 -4.66 -12.72
N LYS A 85 -4.73 -5.64 -12.84
CA LYS A 85 -6.14 -5.42 -13.15
C LYS A 85 -6.98 -5.02 -11.92
N GLY A 86 -6.41 -5.03 -10.72
CA GLY A 86 -7.11 -4.79 -9.46
C GLY A 86 -7.89 -5.99 -8.90
N ASP A 87 -7.75 -7.17 -9.50
CA ASP A 87 -8.45 -8.39 -9.06
C ASP A 87 -7.63 -9.15 -8.01
N ASN A 88 -7.56 -8.58 -6.81
CA ASN A 88 -6.78 -9.12 -5.69
C ASN A 88 -7.23 -10.54 -5.29
N ASN A 89 -8.54 -10.84 -5.38
CA ASN A 89 -9.09 -12.13 -4.97
C ASN A 89 -8.60 -13.28 -5.86
N LYS A 90 -8.49 -13.05 -7.17
CA LYS A 90 -7.90 -14.05 -8.09
C LYS A 90 -6.41 -14.25 -7.86
N ALA A 91 -5.66 -13.18 -7.61
CA ALA A 91 -4.24 -13.33 -7.26
C ALA A 91 -4.06 -14.14 -5.97
N ILE A 92 -4.88 -13.88 -4.94
CA ILE A 92 -4.88 -14.63 -3.67
C ILE A 92 -5.13 -16.11 -3.90
N SER A 93 -6.16 -16.48 -4.67
CA SER A 93 -6.48 -17.90 -4.91
C SER A 93 -5.37 -18.62 -5.68
N VAL A 94 -4.72 -17.96 -6.64
CA VAL A 94 -3.53 -18.50 -7.32
C VAL A 94 -2.40 -18.77 -6.33
N TYR A 95 -2.08 -17.81 -5.45
CA TYR A 95 -1.02 -18.01 -4.45
C TYR A 95 -1.38 -19.11 -3.45
N LEU A 96 -2.60 -19.16 -2.92
CA LEU A 96 -3.01 -20.23 -2.00
C LEU A 96 -2.87 -21.62 -2.64
N ALA A 97 -3.33 -21.77 -3.89
CA ALA A 97 -3.18 -23.01 -4.65
C ALA A 97 -1.70 -23.42 -4.84
N LEU A 98 -0.81 -22.45 -5.09
CA LEU A 98 0.62 -22.72 -5.18
C LEU A 98 1.24 -23.15 -3.84
N LEU A 99 0.85 -22.54 -2.72
CA LEU A 99 1.37 -22.88 -1.38
C LEU A 99 1.13 -24.34 -1.00
N GLU A 100 0.05 -24.96 -1.48
CA GLU A 100 -0.26 -26.35 -1.20
C GLU A 100 0.76 -27.33 -1.82
N HIS A 101 1.54 -26.89 -2.81
CA HIS A 101 2.37 -27.79 -3.63
C HIS A 101 3.85 -27.40 -3.65
N VAL A 102 4.20 -26.17 -3.26
CA VAL A 102 5.59 -25.73 -3.13
C VAL A 102 6.23 -26.37 -1.89
N LYS A 103 7.26 -27.19 -2.12
CA LYS A 103 8.07 -27.81 -1.06
C LYS A 103 9.33 -27.01 -0.71
N ASP A 104 9.84 -26.24 -1.66
CA ASP A 104 11.03 -25.41 -1.49
C ASP A 104 10.75 -24.25 -0.51
N ARG A 105 11.59 -24.13 0.51
CA ARG A 105 11.46 -23.10 1.55
C ARG A 105 11.61 -21.70 0.98
N VAL A 106 12.52 -21.47 0.03
CA VAL A 106 12.77 -20.14 -0.54
C VAL A 106 11.55 -19.67 -1.33
N LYS A 107 11.04 -20.53 -2.22
CA LYS A 107 9.83 -20.24 -3.00
C LYS A 107 8.60 -20.07 -2.12
N LYS A 108 8.50 -20.85 -1.03
CA LYS A 108 7.40 -20.72 -0.07
C LYS A 108 7.45 -19.37 0.65
N GLU A 109 8.64 -18.90 1.02
CA GLU A 109 8.85 -17.59 1.64
C GLU A 109 8.43 -16.47 0.68
N GLU A 110 8.96 -16.47 -0.55
CA GLU A 110 8.61 -15.52 -1.60
C GLU A 110 7.08 -15.48 -1.84
N LEU A 111 6.45 -16.64 -1.93
CA LEU A 111 5.02 -16.71 -2.21
C LEU A 111 4.16 -16.24 -1.04
N LEU A 112 4.62 -16.45 0.20
CA LEU A 112 3.99 -15.88 1.39
C LEU A 112 4.17 -14.36 1.43
N GLU A 113 5.32 -13.80 1.04
CA GLU A 113 5.49 -12.35 0.91
C GLU A 113 4.51 -11.76 -0.11
N LEU A 114 4.40 -12.38 -1.30
CA LEU A 114 3.46 -11.96 -2.34
C LEU A 114 2.01 -12.03 -1.86
N LEU A 115 1.64 -13.11 -1.16
CA LEU A 115 0.31 -13.27 -0.59
C LEU A 115 0.03 -12.22 0.50
N GLY A 116 0.95 -12.00 1.42
CA GLY A 116 0.84 -11.01 2.49
C GLY A 116 0.69 -9.58 1.95
N ASN A 117 1.50 -9.22 0.95
CA ASN A 117 1.41 -7.93 0.26
C ASN A 117 0.10 -7.79 -0.52
N THR A 118 -0.41 -8.86 -1.11
CA THR A 118 -1.71 -8.86 -1.82
C THR A 118 -2.87 -8.67 -0.85
N TYR A 119 -2.84 -9.35 0.31
CA TYR A 119 -3.82 -9.11 1.36
C TYR A 119 -3.78 -7.66 1.85
N PHE A 120 -2.59 -7.09 2.03
CA PHE A 120 -2.43 -5.68 2.43
C PHE A 120 -3.06 -4.73 1.39
N LYS A 121 -2.71 -4.88 0.10
CA LYS A 121 -3.27 -4.09 -1.00
C LYS A 121 -4.79 -4.23 -1.13
N GLY A 122 -5.32 -5.42 -0.82
CA GLY A 122 -6.76 -5.69 -0.80
C GLY A 122 -7.49 -5.19 0.45
N GLY A 123 -6.81 -4.59 1.42
CA GLY A 123 -7.40 -4.12 2.67
C GLY A 123 -7.61 -5.20 3.74
N PHE A 124 -7.16 -6.44 3.50
CA PHE A 124 -7.27 -7.57 4.42
C PHE A 124 -6.14 -7.55 5.46
N LEU A 125 -6.07 -6.49 6.28
CA LEU A 125 -4.95 -6.21 7.19
C LEU A 125 -4.64 -7.35 8.16
N GLN A 126 -5.66 -7.96 8.78
CA GLN A 126 -5.46 -9.05 9.75
C GLN A 126 -4.86 -10.30 9.10
N ARG A 127 -5.33 -10.68 7.91
CA ARG A 127 -4.78 -11.82 7.15
C ARG A 127 -3.34 -11.53 6.72
N SER A 128 -3.06 -10.30 6.28
CA SER A 128 -1.72 -9.86 5.96
C SER A 128 -0.77 -9.99 7.16
N ASN A 129 -1.21 -9.52 8.34
CA ASN A 129 -0.47 -9.63 9.60
C ASN A 129 -0.12 -11.09 9.93
N GLU A 130 -1.10 -12.00 9.86
CA GLU A 130 -0.92 -13.43 10.12
C GLU A 130 0.08 -14.09 9.17
N ILE A 131 0.02 -13.74 7.88
CA ILE A 131 0.96 -14.26 6.88
C ILE A 131 2.39 -13.80 7.17
N PHE A 132 2.62 -12.51 7.46
CA PHE A 132 3.96 -12.02 7.78
C PHE A 132 4.49 -12.61 9.08
N LEU A 133 3.66 -12.75 10.13
CA LEU A 133 4.06 -13.46 11.35
C LEU A 133 4.44 -14.92 11.06
N LYS A 134 3.69 -15.60 10.19
CA LYS A 134 4.02 -16.97 9.76
C LYS A 134 5.36 -17.04 9.04
N ILE A 135 5.71 -16.06 8.21
CA ILE A 135 7.05 -15.97 7.60
C ILE A 135 8.10 -15.88 8.69
N LEU A 136 7.92 -14.99 9.67
CA LEU A 136 8.91 -14.76 10.73
C LEU A 136 9.09 -15.97 11.66
N GLN A 137 8.11 -16.88 11.78
CA GLN A 137 8.28 -18.12 12.55
C GLN A 137 9.40 -19.01 12.00
N PHE A 138 9.61 -19.02 10.68
CA PHE A 138 10.68 -19.80 10.05
C PHE A 138 11.77 -18.94 9.42
N SER A 139 11.55 -17.66 9.16
CA SER A 139 12.55 -16.71 8.64
C SER A 139 12.57 -15.43 9.48
N PRO A 140 13.06 -15.48 10.74
CA PRO A 140 12.95 -14.36 11.68
C PRO A 140 13.70 -13.09 11.24
N ARG A 141 14.74 -13.26 10.42
CA ARG A 141 15.59 -12.15 9.92
C ARG A 141 15.12 -11.61 8.56
N ASN A 142 13.94 -12.00 8.09
CA ASN A 142 13.39 -11.51 6.83
C ASN A 142 13.01 -10.03 6.94
N LYS A 143 13.82 -9.18 6.30
CA LYS A 143 13.67 -7.72 6.31
C LYS A 143 12.38 -7.25 5.63
N ASN A 144 11.98 -7.91 4.54
CA ASN A 144 10.77 -7.53 3.79
C ASN A 144 9.52 -7.82 4.61
N ALA A 145 9.45 -9.01 5.21
CA ALA A 145 8.36 -9.40 6.08
C ALA A 145 8.23 -8.47 7.29
N LEU A 146 9.35 -8.12 7.95
CA LEU A 146 9.34 -7.15 9.06
C LEU A 146 8.88 -5.75 8.62
N LYS A 147 9.36 -5.24 7.49
CA LYS A 147 8.91 -3.94 6.94
C LYS A 147 7.42 -3.95 6.60
N SER A 148 6.92 -5.00 5.95
CA SER A 148 5.50 -5.10 5.64
C SER A 148 4.66 -5.29 6.91
N LEU A 149 5.13 -6.07 7.89
CA LEU A 149 4.46 -6.24 9.18
C LEU A 149 4.37 -4.91 9.96
N LEU A 150 5.40 -4.07 9.88
CA LEU A 150 5.41 -2.72 10.45
C LEU A 150 4.27 -1.88 9.87
N LEU A 151 4.15 -1.86 8.54
CA LEU A 151 3.09 -1.12 7.83
C LEU A 151 1.69 -1.65 8.16
N VAL A 152 1.54 -2.97 8.25
CA VAL A 152 0.27 -3.60 8.62
C VAL A 152 -0.13 -3.21 10.04
N ASN A 153 0.79 -3.27 11.01
CA ASN A 153 0.50 -2.91 12.40
C ASN A 153 0.20 -1.41 12.57
N ASP A 154 0.85 -0.54 11.79
CA ASP A 154 0.51 0.88 11.72
C ASP A 154 -0.94 1.09 11.23
N LYS A 155 -1.32 0.46 10.10
CA LYS A 155 -2.69 0.55 9.57
C LYS A 155 -3.75 -0.06 10.51
N LEU A 156 -3.38 -1.07 11.29
CA LEU A 156 -4.22 -1.66 12.34
C LEU A 156 -4.28 -0.80 13.63
N LYS A 157 -3.53 0.31 13.70
CA LYS A 157 -3.36 1.15 14.91
C LYS A 157 -2.73 0.42 16.09
N ASN A 158 -2.02 -0.67 15.84
CA ASN A 158 -1.27 -1.44 16.84
C ASN A 158 0.11 -0.81 17.07
N TYR A 159 0.16 0.47 17.46
CA TYR A 159 1.40 1.25 17.49
C TYR A 159 2.47 0.68 18.42
N LYS A 160 2.07 0.07 19.55
CA LYS A 160 3.01 -0.61 20.47
C LYS A 160 3.76 -1.76 19.78
N LYS A 161 3.03 -2.61 19.06
CA LYS A 161 3.62 -3.71 18.27
C LYS A 161 4.46 -3.18 17.11
N ALA A 162 4.00 -2.11 16.45
CA ALA A 162 4.80 -1.48 15.40
C ALA A 162 6.15 -0.97 15.96
N LYS A 163 6.16 -0.37 17.15
CA LYS A 163 7.39 0.02 17.85
C LYS A 163 8.27 -1.17 18.24
N GLU A 164 7.71 -2.31 18.65
CA GLU A 164 8.51 -3.52 18.89
C GLU A 164 9.18 -4.02 17.60
N ILE A 165 8.47 -3.94 16.46
CA ILE A 165 9.02 -4.34 15.16
C ILE A 165 10.18 -3.42 14.73
N THR A 166 10.15 -2.13 15.06
CA THR A 166 11.29 -1.25 14.76
C THR A 166 12.55 -1.69 15.50
N GLN A 167 12.46 -2.18 16.73
CA GLN A 167 13.61 -2.75 17.45
C GLN A 167 14.21 -3.95 16.71
N ALA A 168 13.36 -4.87 16.22
CA ALA A 168 13.82 -6.00 15.41
C ALA A 168 14.47 -5.57 14.08
N LEU A 169 13.98 -4.50 13.45
CA LEU A 169 14.59 -3.95 12.23
C LEU A 169 15.95 -3.28 12.53
N GLU A 170 16.07 -2.60 13.66
CA GLU A 170 17.30 -1.94 14.14
C GLU A 170 18.40 -2.99 14.40
N GLU A 171 18.09 -4.12 15.02
CA GLU A 171 19.01 -5.26 15.18
C GLU A 171 19.51 -5.85 13.85
N LEU A 172 18.78 -5.62 12.76
CA LEU A 172 19.16 -6.02 11.39
C LEU A 172 19.88 -4.90 10.62
N ASN A 173 20.33 -3.86 11.32
CA ASN A 173 20.99 -2.66 10.80
C ASN A 173 20.14 -1.90 9.77
N ILE A 174 18.83 -1.82 10.00
CA ILE A 174 17.93 -0.97 9.22
C ILE A 174 17.69 0.31 10.03
N ASP A 175 17.95 1.46 9.42
CA ASP A 175 17.60 2.75 10.03
C ASP A 175 16.09 2.88 10.13
N VAL A 176 15.62 3.05 11.36
CA VAL A 176 14.21 3.22 11.74
C VAL A 176 14.05 4.34 12.77
N SER A 177 15.01 5.27 12.81
CA SER A 177 15.04 6.38 13.77
C SER A 177 13.77 7.23 13.71
N ILE A 178 13.33 7.59 12.51
CA ILE A 178 12.12 8.39 12.29
C ILE A 178 10.87 7.58 12.64
N GLU A 179 10.80 6.29 12.26
CA GLU A 179 9.68 5.41 12.59
C GLU A 179 9.49 5.26 14.10
N LYS A 180 10.58 5.15 14.88
CA LYS A 180 10.52 5.09 16.35
C LYS A 180 9.87 6.34 16.93
N ILE A 181 10.34 7.53 16.54
CA ILE A 181 9.77 8.82 16.96
C ILE A 181 8.30 8.93 16.55
N TYR A 182 7.97 8.50 15.32
CA TYR A 182 6.61 8.51 14.80
C TYR A 182 5.67 7.64 15.64
N PHE A 183 6.07 6.40 15.96
CA PHE A 183 5.25 5.51 16.78
C PHE A 183 5.16 5.97 18.23
N ASP A 184 6.22 6.53 18.80
CA ASP A 184 6.16 7.14 20.14
C ASP A 184 5.14 8.27 20.22
N THR A 185 5.16 9.15 19.22
CA THR A 185 4.17 10.21 19.05
C THR A 185 2.74 9.65 18.95
N LEU A 186 2.52 8.62 18.13
CA LEU A 186 1.20 8.01 17.96
C LEU A 186 0.70 7.27 19.21
N ILE A 187 1.59 6.61 19.95
CA ILE A 187 1.25 5.93 21.21
C ILE A 187 0.71 6.97 22.20
N ILE A 188 1.38 8.11 22.36
CA ILE A 188 0.93 9.18 23.26
C ILE A 188 -0.41 9.77 22.81
N LEU A 189 -0.55 10.05 21.51
CA LEU A 189 -1.78 10.65 20.96
C LEU A 189 -3.01 9.75 21.12
N ASN A 190 -2.83 8.45 21.08
CA ASN A 190 -3.91 7.46 21.12
C ASN A 190 -4.03 6.76 22.48
N ASP A 191 -3.31 7.21 23.51
CA ASP A 191 -3.43 6.65 24.85
C ASP A 191 -4.75 7.11 25.50
N PRO A 192 -5.69 6.19 25.81
CA PRO A 192 -6.98 6.56 26.38
C PRO A 192 -6.90 7.10 27.82
N ILE A 193 -5.77 6.92 28.52
CA ILE A 193 -5.61 7.28 29.92
C ILE A 193 -5.07 8.71 30.08
N LEU A 194 -4.22 9.16 29.14
CA LEU A 194 -3.55 10.46 29.25
C LEU A 194 -4.51 11.64 28.98
N SER A 195 -4.47 12.65 29.85
CA SER A 195 -5.15 13.93 29.64
C SER A 195 -4.49 14.74 28.50
N TYR A 196 -5.20 15.74 27.97
CA TYR A 196 -4.67 16.57 26.89
C TYR A 196 -3.45 17.41 27.32
N GLU A 197 -3.42 17.87 28.56
CA GLU A 197 -2.28 18.59 29.15
C GLU A 197 -1.07 17.66 29.24
N LYS A 198 -1.27 16.44 29.73
CA LYS A 198 -0.16 15.49 29.84
C LYS A 198 0.38 15.05 28.48
N ARG A 199 -0.51 14.86 27.49
CA ARG A 199 -0.10 14.62 26.10
C ARG A 199 0.68 15.80 25.54
N THR A 200 0.26 17.03 25.85
CA THR A 200 0.97 18.25 25.42
C THR A 200 2.40 18.27 25.95
N GLU A 201 2.60 18.02 27.25
CA GLU A 201 3.94 17.96 27.84
C GLU A 201 4.82 16.91 27.17
N LEU A 202 4.33 15.67 27.05
CA LEU A 202 5.12 14.57 26.49
C LEU A 202 5.47 14.78 25.02
N LEU A 203 4.52 15.27 24.22
CA LEU A 203 4.76 15.58 22.82
C LEU A 203 5.70 16.78 22.63
N PHE A 204 5.64 17.75 23.54
CA PHE A 204 6.54 18.89 23.52
C PHE A 204 8.00 18.48 23.77
N GLU A 205 8.24 17.55 24.69
CA GLU A 205 9.59 17.02 24.92
C GLU A 205 10.13 16.27 23.67
N ILE A 206 9.31 15.42 23.04
CA ILE A 206 9.70 14.77 21.77
C ILE A 206 10.00 15.81 20.68
N PHE A 207 9.18 16.86 20.61
CA PHE A 207 9.33 17.92 19.60
C PHE A 207 10.62 18.74 19.79
N LYS A 208 11.01 19.03 21.05
CA LYS A 208 12.28 19.72 21.33
C LYS A 208 13.49 18.94 20.82
N GLU A 209 13.47 17.62 20.98
CA GLU A 209 14.53 16.75 20.47
C GLU A 209 14.44 16.57 18.95
N ASN A 210 13.22 16.48 18.43
CA ASN A 210 12.95 16.11 17.04
C ASN A 210 11.84 16.98 16.42
N SER A 211 12.24 18.06 15.74
CA SER A 211 11.28 18.99 15.11
C SER A 211 10.44 18.35 13.99
N ILE A 212 10.78 17.15 13.52
CA ILE A 212 10.06 16.45 12.43
C ILE A 212 8.59 16.15 12.77
N ILE A 213 8.27 16.05 14.07
CA ILE A 213 6.88 15.82 14.52
C ILE A 213 6.04 17.09 14.59
N GLN A 214 6.60 18.26 14.28
CA GLN A 214 5.97 19.59 14.45
C GLN A 214 4.53 19.59 13.96
N ARG A 215 4.31 19.10 12.73
CA ARG A 215 2.99 19.11 12.10
C ARG A 215 1.98 18.28 12.86
N VAL A 216 2.35 17.05 13.24
CA VAL A 216 1.49 16.16 14.03
C VAL A 216 1.17 16.78 15.39
N PHE A 217 2.18 17.37 16.04
CA PHE A 217 2.02 18.01 17.33
C PHE A 217 1.13 19.25 17.26
N VAL A 218 1.34 20.15 16.29
CA VAL A 218 0.51 21.36 16.11
C VAL A 218 -0.92 21.01 15.72
N THR A 219 -1.15 19.99 14.88
CA THR A 219 -2.52 19.50 14.60
C THR A 219 -3.23 19.09 15.89
N PHE A 220 -2.54 18.38 16.80
CA PHE A 220 -3.08 18.03 18.12
C PHE A 220 -3.37 19.28 18.97
N LEU A 221 -2.43 20.23 19.04
CA LEU A 221 -2.61 21.45 19.83
C LEU A 221 -3.80 22.30 19.33
N ILE A 222 -3.94 22.48 18.02
CA ILE A 222 -5.06 23.26 17.47
C ILE A 222 -6.42 22.63 17.83
N GLN A 223 -6.47 21.30 17.86
CA GLN A 223 -7.70 20.58 18.18
C GLN A 223 -8.02 20.57 19.68
N PHE A 224 -7.01 20.43 20.56
CA PHE A 224 -7.23 20.13 21.98
C PHE A 224 -6.58 21.11 22.97
N ASN A 225 -5.57 21.88 22.57
CA ASN A 225 -4.84 22.81 23.44
C ASN A 225 -4.31 24.04 22.68
N ARG A 226 -5.23 24.89 22.20
CA ARG A 226 -4.89 26.07 21.38
C ARG A 226 -4.11 27.12 22.15
N GLU A 227 -4.41 27.28 23.44
CA GLU A 227 -3.73 28.25 24.28
C GLU A 227 -2.22 27.98 24.31
N PHE A 228 -1.81 26.72 24.46
CA PHE A 228 -0.41 26.34 24.40
C PHE A 228 0.23 26.67 23.05
N PHE A 229 -0.49 26.41 21.94
CA PHE A 229 0.01 26.73 20.59
C PHE A 229 0.30 28.22 20.42
N PHE A 230 -0.68 29.09 20.71
CA PHE A 230 -0.51 30.53 20.53
C PHE A 230 0.49 31.15 21.51
N SER A 231 0.53 30.66 22.76
CA SER A 231 1.51 31.15 23.75
C SER A 231 2.97 30.79 23.38
N ASN A 232 3.18 29.74 22.58
CA ASN A 232 4.50 29.25 22.19
C ASN A 232 4.74 29.34 20.67
N ILE A 233 4.05 30.25 19.99
CA ILE A 233 3.99 30.24 18.53
C ILE A 233 5.35 30.40 17.83
N ASN A 234 6.26 31.14 18.46
CA ASN A 234 7.60 31.43 17.93
C ASN A 234 8.51 30.19 17.85
N ILE A 235 8.16 29.10 18.52
CA ILE A 235 8.95 27.85 18.49
C ILE A 235 8.60 27.03 17.24
N PHE A 236 7.43 27.25 16.63
CA PHE A 236 6.97 26.50 15.47
C PHE A 236 7.32 27.22 14.16
N LYS A 237 7.74 26.45 13.15
CA LYS A 237 7.89 26.95 11.77
C LYS A 237 6.51 27.06 11.11
N CYS A 238 5.85 28.20 11.27
CA CYS A 238 4.48 28.42 10.80
C CYS A 238 4.34 28.28 9.27
N GLU A 239 5.40 28.54 8.51
CA GLU A 239 5.44 28.43 7.05
C GLU A 239 5.16 26.98 6.59
N GLU A 240 5.67 25.99 7.33
CA GLU A 240 5.45 24.56 7.04
C GLU A 240 4.03 24.08 7.41
N LEU A 241 3.24 24.95 8.05
CA LEU A 241 1.91 24.67 8.56
C LEU A 241 0.85 25.58 7.91
N ILE A 242 1.20 26.24 6.81
CA ILE A 242 0.36 27.25 6.14
C ILE A 242 -1.05 26.74 5.87
N ASP A 243 -1.21 25.48 5.45
CA ASP A 243 -2.52 24.89 5.16
C ASP A 243 -3.38 24.73 6.43
N ILE A 244 -2.79 24.26 7.52
CA ILE A 244 -3.50 24.07 8.79
C ILE A 244 -3.96 25.43 9.34
N LEU A 245 -3.08 26.43 9.25
CA LEU A 245 -3.32 27.79 9.71
C LEU A 245 -4.31 28.54 8.81
N TRP A 246 -4.24 28.31 7.50
CA TRP A 246 -5.14 28.88 6.50
C TRP A 246 -6.57 28.41 6.69
N TYR A 247 -6.84 27.19 7.17
CA TYR A 247 -8.20 26.72 7.40
C TYR A 247 -8.80 27.10 8.76
N GLN A 248 -8.05 27.75 9.66
CA GLN A 248 -8.59 28.21 10.94
C GLN A 248 -9.67 29.29 10.77
N ARG A 249 -10.72 29.25 11.59
CA ARG A 249 -11.76 30.28 11.62
C ARG A 249 -11.24 31.53 12.34
N LYS A 250 -11.79 32.70 12.01
CA LYS A 250 -11.38 33.98 12.60
C LYS A 250 -11.47 33.97 14.13
N ASP A 251 -12.55 33.42 14.69
CA ASP A 251 -12.82 33.41 16.13
C ASP A 251 -11.90 32.45 16.90
N ASP A 252 -11.23 31.51 16.21
CA ASP A 252 -10.35 30.53 16.83
C ASP A 252 -8.89 31.03 16.93
N ILE A 253 -8.59 32.23 16.42
CA ILE A 253 -7.25 32.81 16.32
C ILE A 253 -7.06 33.89 17.38
N ASP A 254 -5.98 33.78 18.15
CA ASP A 254 -5.56 34.80 19.11
C ASP A 254 -4.69 35.87 18.42
N PHE A 255 -5.34 36.92 17.90
CA PHE A 255 -4.66 37.98 17.13
C PHE A 255 -3.62 38.78 17.93
N ASP A 256 -3.78 38.85 19.26
CA ASP A 256 -2.83 39.57 20.12
C ASP A 256 -1.50 38.79 20.21
N LYS A 257 -1.58 37.47 20.32
CA LYS A 257 -0.39 36.59 20.40
C LYS A 257 0.36 36.44 19.08
N ILE A 258 -0.30 36.60 17.94
CA ILE A 258 0.36 36.46 16.63
C ILE A 258 0.99 37.76 16.11
N ASN A 259 0.73 38.91 16.73
CA ASN A 259 1.12 40.23 16.21
C ASN A 259 2.64 40.36 15.96
N ASN A 260 3.47 39.64 16.73
CA ASN A 260 4.92 39.66 16.58
C ASN A 260 5.45 38.72 15.47
N ASN A 261 4.60 37.88 14.90
CA ASN A 261 5.00 36.91 13.88
C ASN A 261 4.73 37.47 12.48
N LYS A 262 5.81 37.77 11.73
CA LYS A 262 5.74 38.33 10.37
C LYS A 262 4.90 37.47 9.43
N PHE A 263 5.16 36.16 9.38
CA PHE A 263 4.47 35.25 8.47
C PHE A 263 2.96 35.16 8.77
N LEU A 264 2.56 35.10 10.03
CA LEU A 264 1.14 35.01 10.38
C LEU A 264 0.39 36.31 10.09
N ASN A 265 1.04 37.45 10.28
CA ASN A 265 0.49 38.73 9.85
C ASN A 265 0.24 38.76 8.34
N GLU A 266 1.21 38.33 7.54
CA GLU A 266 1.06 38.21 6.09
C GLU A 266 -0.05 37.22 5.71
N LEU A 267 -0.09 36.04 6.34
CA LEU A 267 -1.07 34.99 6.08
C LEU A 267 -2.51 35.47 6.35
N TYR A 268 -2.75 36.08 7.50
CA TYR A 268 -4.10 36.52 7.87
C TYR A 268 -4.50 37.84 7.23
N SER A 269 -3.55 38.67 6.79
CA SER A 269 -3.80 39.76 5.84
C SER A 269 -4.21 39.22 4.46
N ALA A 270 -3.50 38.21 3.94
CA ALA A 270 -3.84 37.54 2.68
C ALA A 270 -5.22 36.86 2.75
N LYS A 271 -5.59 36.30 3.92
CA LYS A 271 -6.93 35.74 4.14
C LYS A 271 -8.03 36.80 4.29
N GLY A 272 -7.67 38.04 4.61
CA GLY A 272 -8.61 39.15 4.85
C GLY A 272 -9.18 39.19 6.26
N TYR A 273 -8.54 38.53 7.23
CA TYR A 273 -8.97 38.57 8.64
C TYR A 273 -8.50 39.84 9.35
N ILE A 274 -7.30 40.31 9.00
CA ILE A 274 -6.66 41.52 9.47
C ILE A 274 -6.13 42.34 8.29
N ASN A 275 -5.67 43.57 8.55
CA ASN A 275 -5.03 44.41 7.55
C ASN A 275 -3.76 45.04 8.14
N SER A 276 -2.83 44.20 8.60
CA SER A 276 -1.59 44.64 9.26
C SER A 276 -0.45 44.91 8.28
N VAL A 277 -0.46 44.24 7.12
CA VAL A 277 0.62 44.35 6.11
C VAL A 277 0.06 44.67 4.73
N SER A 278 0.81 45.45 3.94
CA SER A 278 0.46 45.86 2.57
C SER A 278 1.04 44.97 1.46
N SER A 279 2.03 44.13 1.78
CA SER A 279 2.71 43.23 0.82
C SER A 279 3.31 42.01 1.52
N SER A 280 3.67 40.98 0.77
CA SER A 280 4.40 39.79 1.25
C SER A 280 5.52 39.44 0.28
N GLU A 281 6.57 38.78 0.79
CA GLU A 281 7.62 38.19 -0.05
C GLU A 281 7.13 36.93 -0.78
N ASP A 282 6.12 36.25 -0.23
CA ASP A 282 5.47 35.13 -0.88
C ASP A 282 4.54 35.65 -1.99
N PHE A 283 4.78 35.20 -3.23
CA PHE A 283 4.05 35.67 -4.39
C PHE A 283 2.53 35.47 -4.25
N ASP A 284 2.10 34.30 -3.78
CA ASP A 284 0.68 33.97 -3.68
C ASP A 284 0.00 34.80 -2.59
N LEU A 285 0.64 34.93 -1.41
CA LEU A 285 0.14 35.78 -0.34
C LEU A 285 0.10 37.24 -0.74
N ASN A 286 1.13 37.73 -1.45
CA ASN A 286 1.21 39.11 -1.88
C ASN A 286 0.06 39.49 -2.82
N ILE A 287 -0.25 38.62 -3.80
CA ILE A 287 -1.39 38.84 -4.69
C ILE A 287 -2.71 38.86 -3.92
N LEU A 288 -2.90 37.98 -2.94
CA LEU A 288 -4.12 37.98 -2.11
C LEU A 288 -4.26 39.26 -1.27
N ILE A 289 -3.16 39.73 -0.66
CA ILE A 289 -3.14 40.99 0.09
C ILE A 289 -3.55 42.15 -0.82
N LEU A 290 -2.98 42.25 -2.03
CA LEU A 290 -3.31 43.29 -3.00
C LEU A 290 -4.78 43.23 -3.45
N ILE A 291 -5.31 42.04 -3.70
CA ILE A 291 -6.73 41.84 -4.04
C ILE A 291 -7.63 42.30 -2.91
N ASN A 292 -7.34 41.92 -1.66
CA ASN A 292 -8.12 42.32 -0.49
C ASN A 292 -8.11 43.84 -0.27
N ASN A 293 -6.99 44.49 -0.57
CA ASN A 293 -6.80 45.93 -0.40
C ASN A 293 -7.47 46.76 -1.51
N HIS A 294 -7.49 46.27 -2.76
CA HIS A 294 -7.88 47.08 -3.92
C HIS A 294 -9.07 46.55 -4.74
N GLN A 295 -9.35 45.24 -4.74
CA GLN A 295 -10.32 44.61 -5.64
C GLN A 295 -11.11 43.48 -4.96
N LYS A 296 -11.96 43.84 -3.99
CA LYS A 296 -12.75 42.92 -3.16
C LYS A 296 -13.76 42.04 -3.92
N GLU A 297 -14.02 42.33 -5.19
CA GLU A 297 -14.94 41.55 -6.04
C GLU A 297 -14.30 40.26 -6.57
N ILE A 298 -12.96 40.21 -6.67
CA ILE A 298 -12.26 39.03 -7.15
C ILE A 298 -12.18 38.01 -6.01
N LYS A 299 -12.91 36.91 -6.16
CA LYS A 299 -12.88 35.80 -5.21
C LYS A 299 -11.72 34.86 -5.56
N THR A 300 -10.64 34.91 -4.78
CA THR A 300 -9.46 34.03 -4.84
C THR A 300 -9.23 33.30 -3.53
N ASN A 301 -8.58 32.13 -3.58
CA ASN A 301 -8.22 31.33 -2.41
C ASN A 301 -6.89 30.61 -2.66
N LEU A 302 -6.32 30.06 -1.59
CA LEU A 302 -5.20 29.11 -1.69
C LEU A 302 -5.73 27.69 -1.84
N ASN A 303 -5.04 26.92 -2.68
CA ASN A 303 -5.15 25.46 -2.70
C ASN A 303 -3.79 24.87 -2.32
N PHE A 304 -3.81 23.68 -1.72
CA PHE A 304 -2.63 23.05 -1.16
C PHE A 304 -2.33 21.71 -1.84
N GLU A 305 -1.04 21.44 -2.00
CA GLU A 305 -0.50 20.19 -2.52
C GLU A 305 0.63 19.73 -1.61
N PHE A 306 0.72 18.42 -1.38
CA PHE A 306 1.69 17.84 -0.45
C PHE A 306 2.69 16.96 -1.20
N ILE A 307 3.96 17.38 -1.20
CA ILE A 307 5.03 16.69 -1.92
C ILE A 307 5.87 15.88 -0.94
N CYS A 308 6.03 14.58 -1.22
CA CYS A 308 6.90 13.72 -0.42
C CYS A 308 8.37 14.00 -0.72
N ASN A 309 9.17 14.26 0.32
CA ASN A 309 10.62 14.44 0.16
C ASN A 309 11.34 13.18 -0.31
N SER A 310 10.83 11.98 0.02
CA SER A 310 11.44 10.69 -0.30
C SER A 310 11.18 10.27 -1.75
N CYS A 311 9.93 10.24 -2.19
CA CYS A 311 9.56 9.76 -3.53
C CYS A 311 9.16 10.84 -4.54
N LYS A 312 9.11 12.12 -4.12
CA LYS A 312 8.73 13.29 -4.93
C LYS A 312 7.30 13.25 -5.50
N HIS A 313 6.50 12.26 -5.13
CA HIS A 313 5.10 12.20 -5.52
C HIS A 313 4.30 13.25 -4.76
N SER A 314 3.37 13.89 -5.46
CA SER A 314 2.45 14.85 -4.86
C SER A 314 1.11 14.22 -4.52
N ASN A 315 0.49 14.73 -3.45
CA ASN A 315 -0.81 14.26 -2.97
C ASN A 315 -1.70 15.47 -2.67
N PRO A 316 -3.02 15.36 -2.93
CA PRO A 316 -3.96 16.45 -2.65
C PRO A 316 -4.27 16.63 -1.16
N PHE A 317 -3.95 15.64 -0.33
CA PHE A 317 -4.20 15.65 1.11
C PHE A 317 -2.94 15.28 1.88
N TYR A 318 -2.83 15.83 3.09
CA TYR A 318 -1.75 15.46 4.00
C TYR A 318 -2.06 14.15 4.71
N GLU A 319 -1.11 13.22 4.65
CA GLU A 319 -1.04 12.05 5.50
C GLU A 319 0.31 12.01 6.21
N ALA A 320 0.34 11.57 7.47
CA ALA A 320 1.60 11.42 8.19
C ALA A 320 2.51 10.33 7.58
N ARG A 321 1.97 9.43 6.75
CA ARG A 321 2.72 8.45 5.98
C ARG A 321 2.42 8.64 4.49
N CYS A 322 3.45 8.67 3.64
CA CYS A 322 3.27 8.80 2.20
C CYS A 322 2.47 7.60 1.62
N PRO A 323 1.38 7.83 0.89
CA PRO A 323 0.62 6.74 0.26
C PRO A 323 1.42 5.95 -0.79
N ASN A 324 2.35 6.61 -1.48
CA ASN A 324 3.14 6.01 -2.56
C ASN A 324 4.35 5.20 -2.07
N CYS A 325 5.20 5.77 -1.21
CA CYS A 325 6.45 5.12 -0.77
C CYS A 325 6.47 4.70 0.70
N HIS A 326 5.40 4.99 1.44
CA HIS A 326 5.25 4.64 2.85
C HIS A 326 6.26 5.27 3.83
N SER A 327 7.08 6.24 3.43
CA SER A 327 7.90 7.00 4.39
C SER A 327 7.03 7.89 5.27
N VAL A 328 7.36 7.99 6.56
CA VAL A 328 6.64 8.80 7.55
C VAL A 328 7.18 10.23 7.63
N LEU A 329 6.31 11.18 7.97
CA LEU A 329 6.64 12.58 8.26
C LEU A 329 7.46 13.29 7.16
N THR A 330 7.19 12.95 5.89
CA THR A 330 7.99 13.40 4.74
C THR A 330 7.26 14.31 3.77
N LEU A 331 5.95 14.49 3.95
CA LEU A 331 5.13 15.37 3.11
C LEU A 331 5.33 16.84 3.50
N LYS A 332 5.72 17.66 2.53
CA LYS A 332 5.81 19.13 2.66
C LYS A 332 4.67 19.79 1.92
N VAL A 333 4.08 20.81 2.54
CA VAL A 333 3.03 21.63 1.93
C VAL A 333 3.62 22.56 0.87
N LYS A 334 2.87 22.72 -0.22
CA LYS A 334 2.99 23.79 -1.20
C LYS A 334 1.62 24.38 -1.42
N HIS A 335 1.56 25.69 -1.58
CA HIS A 335 0.35 26.41 -1.91
C HIS A 335 0.42 26.99 -3.33
N HIS A 336 -0.75 27.24 -3.91
CA HIS A 336 -0.91 27.95 -5.15
C HIS A 336 -2.23 28.72 -5.16
N LEU A 337 -2.25 29.84 -5.87
CA LEU A 337 -3.46 30.63 -6.09
C LEU A 337 -4.50 29.86 -6.93
N THR A 338 -5.74 29.93 -6.49
CA THR A 338 -6.89 29.41 -7.22
C THR A 338 -8.06 30.38 -7.16
N LYS A 339 -8.98 30.29 -8.12
CA LYS A 339 -10.24 31.01 -8.06
C LYS A 339 -11.09 30.41 -6.93
N ALA A 340 -11.57 31.25 -6.03
CA ALA A 340 -12.47 30.78 -4.99
C ALA A 340 -13.80 30.39 -5.63
N TYR A 341 -14.12 29.10 -5.60
CA TYR A 341 -15.44 28.62 -5.94
C TYR A 341 -16.38 28.92 -4.77
N ALA A 342 -17.50 29.57 -5.05
CA ALA A 342 -18.59 29.73 -4.10
C ALA A 342 -19.31 28.37 -3.92
N ILE A 343 -18.69 27.45 -3.21
CA ILE A 343 -19.36 26.20 -2.81
C ILE A 343 -19.53 26.28 -1.30
N SER A 344 -20.74 26.63 -0.89
CA SER A 344 -21.19 26.75 0.50
C SER A 344 -21.19 25.42 1.28
N ASN A 345 -20.78 24.31 0.67
CA ASN A 345 -20.89 22.96 1.20
C ASN A 345 -19.59 22.16 1.01
N GLN A 346 -18.46 22.63 1.55
CA GLN A 346 -17.35 21.73 1.86
C GLN A 346 -17.47 21.32 3.33
N SER A 347 -17.77 20.03 3.54
CA SER A 347 -17.85 19.36 4.84
C SER A 347 -16.49 19.19 5.54
N LEU A 348 -15.51 20.04 5.20
CA LEU A 348 -14.16 20.08 5.76
C LEU A 348 -13.87 21.42 6.47
N GLN A 349 -14.89 22.27 6.63
CA GLN A 349 -14.88 23.40 7.57
C GLN A 349 -15.35 22.98 8.96
#